data_AF-A0A0Q6JXA9-F1
#
_entry.id   AF-A0A0Q6JXA9-F1
#
_cell.length_a   1.000
_cell.length_b   1.000
_cell.length_c   1.000
_cell.angle_alpha   90.00
_cell.angle_beta   90.00
_cell.angle_gamma   90.00
#
_symmetry.space_group_name_H-M   'P 1'
#
loop_
_entity.id
_entity.type
_entity.pdbx_description
1 polymer ?
#
loop_
_entity_poly.entity_id
_entity_poly.type
_entity_poly.pdbx_seq_one_letter_code
_entity_poly.pdbx_strand_id
1 'polypeptide(L)'
;MDSLVTTDWLAEALGAPDLIVVDATLLDASLGRDARAEFEAGHIPGTVFLDLAILRDTASSLPNMLPDAAKVAAHLSALGIGDGKRIVLYDASPWRTAARAWWLIRSYGIGDVAILDGGIAKWRAEHHPLAIGSATPTPHPATPSFNEARLRDMAQVRANLASGAEQLIDARSPARFTGDEGDPHGAAPGHIPGSRNITYGRLFTADGTWKQGDALAVEFADLDLDAPIVATCGSGVTAAVLAFGVHLLGREAAIYDGSWSEWGRDPSTPKATGTA
;
A
#
# COMPACT_ATOMS: atom_id res chain seq x y z
N MET A 1 -17.03 -4.03 -7.63
CA MET A 1 -17.26 -3.04 -6.55
C MET A 1 -16.39 -1.83 -6.88
N ASP A 2 -16.71 -0.63 -6.38
CA ASP A 2 -15.78 0.50 -6.53
C ASP A 2 -14.50 0.22 -5.74
N SER A 3 -13.33 0.63 -6.24
CA SER A 3 -12.05 0.39 -5.58
C SER A 3 -11.92 1.13 -4.23
N LEU A 4 -12.78 2.10 -3.98
CA LEU A 4 -12.90 2.81 -2.72
C LEU A 4 -14.36 2.78 -2.27
N VAL A 5 -14.63 2.22 -1.10
CA VAL A 5 -15.99 2.06 -0.57
C VAL A 5 -16.18 2.86 0.71
N THR A 6 -17.39 3.34 0.94
CA THR A 6 -17.74 4.07 2.17
C THR A 6 -18.00 3.11 3.33
N THR A 7 -17.94 3.66 4.53
CA THR A 7 -18.34 3.00 5.79
C THR A 7 -19.81 2.58 5.77
N ASP A 8 -20.71 3.43 5.27
CA ASP A 8 -22.14 3.10 5.10
C ASP A 8 -22.32 1.90 4.15
N TRP A 9 -21.66 1.91 2.99
CA TRP A 9 -21.72 0.80 2.05
C TRP A 9 -21.24 -0.50 2.69
N LEU A 10 -20.13 -0.44 3.45
CA LEU A 10 -19.61 -1.62 4.13
C LEU A 10 -20.60 -2.10 5.19
N ALA A 11 -21.18 -1.21 5.99
CA ALA A 11 -22.15 -1.55 7.02
C ALA A 11 -23.38 -2.27 6.45
N GLU A 12 -23.87 -1.86 5.28
CA GLU A 12 -24.96 -2.52 4.56
C GLU A 12 -24.56 -3.89 3.98
N ALA A 13 -23.31 -4.03 3.54
CA ALA A 13 -22.80 -5.24 2.92
C ALA A 13 -22.30 -6.30 3.91
N LEU A 14 -22.12 -5.95 5.19
CA LEU A 14 -21.63 -6.88 6.22
C LEU A 14 -22.50 -8.14 6.31
N GLY A 15 -21.83 -9.29 6.39
CA GLY A 15 -22.47 -10.61 6.45
C GLY A 15 -22.80 -11.21 5.08
N ALA A 16 -22.56 -10.51 3.97
CA ALA A 16 -22.65 -11.10 2.64
C ALA A 16 -21.64 -12.26 2.49
N PRO A 17 -22.06 -13.44 1.97
CA PRO A 17 -21.21 -14.63 1.94
C PRO A 17 -20.01 -14.52 0.99
N ASP A 18 -20.05 -13.57 0.07
CA ASP A 18 -19.00 -13.27 -0.91
C ASP A 18 -18.10 -12.10 -0.48
N LEU A 19 -18.38 -11.43 0.63
CA LEU A 19 -17.56 -10.32 1.15
C LEU A 19 -16.60 -10.82 2.24
N ILE A 20 -15.35 -10.38 2.16
CA ILE A 20 -14.37 -10.49 3.24
C ILE A 20 -13.81 -9.11 3.59
N VAL A 21 -13.82 -8.79 4.88
CA VAL A 21 -13.21 -7.57 5.41
C VAL A 21 -11.86 -7.95 5.98
N VAL A 22 -10.84 -7.14 5.70
CA VAL A 22 -9.46 -7.44 6.06
C VAL A 22 -8.82 -6.23 6.73
N ASP A 23 -8.29 -6.45 7.93
CA ASP A 23 -7.43 -5.50 8.60
C ASP A 23 -5.99 -5.74 8.13
N ALA A 24 -5.42 -4.77 7.43
CA ALA A 24 -4.08 -4.79 6.89
C ALA A 24 -3.14 -3.85 7.65
N THR A 25 -3.36 -3.66 8.95
CA THR A 25 -2.53 -2.79 9.79
C THR A 25 -1.13 -3.33 9.94
N LEU A 26 -0.15 -2.54 9.50
CA LEU A 26 1.28 -2.74 9.78
C LEU A 26 1.80 -1.54 10.57
N LEU A 27 2.56 -1.80 11.63
CA LEU A 27 3.13 -0.79 12.53
C LEU A 27 4.64 -1.02 12.71
N ASP A 28 5.38 0.05 13.01
CA ASP A 28 6.78 -0.05 13.43
C ASP A 28 6.84 -0.36 14.92
N ALA A 29 7.83 -1.14 15.34
CA ALA A 29 8.07 -1.40 16.76
C ALA A 29 8.34 -0.11 17.55
N SER A 30 8.93 0.93 16.92
CA SER A 30 9.18 2.23 17.56
C SER A 30 7.90 2.98 17.97
N LEU A 31 6.73 2.62 17.44
CA LEU A 31 5.47 3.24 17.83
C LEU A 31 4.96 2.74 19.19
N GLY A 32 5.54 1.69 19.76
CA GLY A 32 5.08 1.09 21.02
C GLY A 32 3.66 0.53 20.95
N ARG A 33 3.19 0.23 19.74
CA ARG A 33 1.84 -0.27 19.42
C ARG A 33 1.95 -1.67 18.82
N ASP A 34 0.94 -2.50 19.07
CA ASP A 34 0.84 -3.86 18.53
C ASP A 34 -0.42 -3.95 17.67
N ALA A 35 -0.22 -4.11 16.36
CA ALA A 35 -1.31 -4.15 15.38
C ALA A 35 -2.29 -5.30 15.65
N ARG A 36 -1.79 -6.46 16.10
CA ARG A 36 -2.62 -7.62 16.40
C ARG A 36 -3.42 -7.40 17.67
N ALA A 37 -2.78 -6.87 18.71
CA ALA A 37 -3.48 -6.55 19.95
C ALA A 37 -4.55 -5.46 19.75
N GLU A 38 -4.29 -4.46 18.91
CA GLU A 38 -5.27 -3.43 18.55
C GLU A 38 -6.46 -3.99 17.78
N PHE A 39 -6.20 -4.88 16.82
CA PHE A 39 -7.24 -5.62 16.11
C PHE A 39 -8.11 -6.42 17.08
N GLU A 40 -7.51 -7.21 17.97
CA GLU A 40 -8.25 -8.03 18.95
C GLU A 40 -9.00 -7.18 19.98
N ALA A 41 -8.54 -5.96 20.28
CA ALA A 41 -9.24 -5.01 21.15
C ALA A 41 -10.44 -4.30 20.48
N GLY A 42 -10.50 -4.26 19.13
CA GLY A 42 -11.63 -3.70 18.42
C GLY A 42 -11.43 -3.60 16.91
N HIS A 43 -12.22 -4.36 16.15
CA HIS A 43 -12.19 -4.39 14.69
C HIS A 43 -13.60 -4.36 14.09
N ILE A 44 -13.71 -4.15 12.78
CA ILE A 44 -15.00 -4.23 12.06
C ILE A 44 -15.52 -5.67 12.14
N PRO A 45 -16.81 -5.93 12.46
CA PRO A 45 -17.34 -7.29 12.58
C PRO A 45 -17.05 -8.19 11.37
N GLY A 46 -16.60 -9.41 11.62
CA GLY A 46 -16.28 -10.40 10.57
C GLY A 46 -14.93 -10.20 9.88
N THR A 47 -14.12 -9.24 10.34
CA THR A 47 -12.80 -8.96 9.75
C THR A 47 -11.78 -10.04 10.08
N VAL A 48 -10.90 -10.34 9.13
CA VAL A 48 -9.68 -11.15 9.34
C VAL A 48 -8.45 -10.24 9.38
N PHE A 49 -7.46 -10.59 10.21
CA PHE A 49 -6.21 -9.84 10.28
C PHE A 49 -5.18 -10.39 9.29
N LEU A 50 -4.77 -9.56 8.32
CA LEU A 50 -3.72 -9.84 7.36
C LEU A 50 -2.39 -9.29 7.87
N ASP A 51 -1.56 -10.19 8.39
CA ASP A 51 -0.25 -9.83 8.91
C ASP A 51 0.76 -9.56 7.77
N LEU A 52 0.85 -8.29 7.39
CA LEU A 52 1.82 -7.82 6.39
C LEU A 52 3.28 -7.92 6.86
N ALA A 53 3.55 -8.03 8.17
CA ALA A 53 4.91 -8.16 8.67
C ALA A 53 5.51 -9.53 8.33
N ILE A 54 4.67 -10.56 8.22
CA ILE A 54 5.09 -11.91 7.79
C ILE A 54 4.80 -12.18 6.31
N LEU A 55 3.81 -11.51 5.70
CA LEU A 55 3.48 -11.63 4.28
C LEU A 55 4.42 -10.79 3.40
N ARG A 56 5.70 -11.13 3.46
CA ARG A 56 6.80 -10.56 2.69
C ARG A 56 7.82 -11.63 2.34
N ASP A 57 8.71 -11.38 1.39
CA ASP A 57 9.87 -12.24 1.19
C ASP A 57 10.81 -12.14 2.39
N THR A 58 10.91 -13.24 3.13
CA THR A 58 11.75 -13.35 4.33
C THR A 58 13.17 -13.83 4.00
N ALA A 59 13.44 -14.21 2.75
CA ALA A 59 14.78 -14.52 2.28
C ALA A 59 15.56 -13.25 1.88
N SER A 60 14.86 -12.19 1.47
CA SER A 60 15.46 -10.89 1.21
C SER A 60 15.89 -10.18 2.51
N SER A 61 17.02 -9.48 2.45
CA SER A 61 17.47 -8.56 3.51
C SER A 61 16.74 -7.21 3.45
N LEU A 62 16.01 -6.94 2.36
CA LEU A 62 15.23 -5.73 2.18
C LEU A 62 13.87 -5.84 2.90
N PRO A 63 13.37 -4.73 3.48
CA PRO A 63 12.09 -4.73 4.15
C PRO A 63 10.94 -4.86 3.14
N ASN A 64 9.90 -5.58 3.55
CA ASN A 64 8.57 -5.61 2.91
C ASN A 64 8.51 -6.10 1.46
N MET A 65 9.59 -6.65 0.91
CA MET A 65 9.62 -7.21 -0.44
C MET A 65 8.46 -8.19 -0.69
N LEU A 66 7.92 -8.20 -1.91
CA LEU A 66 6.88 -9.12 -2.31
C LEU A 66 7.32 -10.58 -2.08
N PRO A 67 6.49 -11.40 -1.41
CA PRO A 67 6.76 -12.83 -1.27
C PRO A 67 6.52 -13.58 -2.59
N ASP A 68 6.91 -14.85 -2.68
CA ASP A 68 6.52 -15.66 -3.82
C ASP A 68 5.00 -15.95 -3.85
N ALA A 69 4.51 -16.37 -5.03
CA ALA A 69 3.09 -16.66 -5.23
C ALA A 69 2.57 -17.78 -4.30
N ALA A 70 3.40 -18.75 -3.94
CA ALA A 70 2.99 -19.86 -3.07
C ALA A 70 2.72 -19.37 -1.65
N LYS A 71 3.57 -18.49 -1.12
CA LYS A 71 3.40 -17.87 0.20
C LYS A 71 2.17 -16.97 0.22
N VAL A 72 1.92 -16.20 -0.84
CA VAL A 72 0.68 -15.40 -0.98
C VAL A 72 -0.54 -16.29 -0.98
N ALA A 73 -0.58 -17.31 -1.84
CA ALA A 73 -1.70 -18.23 -1.94
C ALA A 73 -1.99 -18.88 -0.58
N ALA A 74 -0.97 -19.38 0.11
CA ALA A 74 -1.13 -20.04 1.41
C ALA A 74 -1.69 -19.09 2.49
N HIS A 75 -1.15 -17.87 2.60
CA HIS A 75 -1.59 -16.90 3.62
C HIS A 75 -3.01 -16.40 3.36
N LEU A 76 -3.30 -15.99 2.12
CA LEU A 76 -4.64 -15.50 1.77
C LEU A 76 -5.66 -16.63 1.89
N SER A 77 -5.33 -17.83 1.43
CA SER A 77 -6.26 -18.96 1.52
C SER A 77 -6.59 -19.32 2.96
N ALA A 78 -5.61 -19.32 3.87
CA ALA A 78 -5.82 -19.60 5.29
C ALA A 78 -6.75 -18.57 5.96
N LEU A 79 -6.78 -17.33 5.46
CA LEU A 79 -7.65 -16.27 5.93
C LEU A 79 -9.03 -16.26 5.24
N GLY A 80 -9.28 -17.15 4.28
CA GLY A 80 -10.52 -17.14 3.49
C GLY A 80 -10.55 -16.06 2.41
N ILE A 81 -9.43 -15.39 2.15
CA ILE A 81 -9.25 -14.39 1.10
C ILE A 81 -8.87 -15.12 -0.18
N GLY A 82 -9.65 -14.98 -1.25
CA GLY A 82 -9.35 -15.71 -2.48
C GLY A 82 -10.39 -15.57 -3.57
N ASP A 83 -10.49 -16.59 -4.39
CA ASP A 83 -11.16 -16.55 -5.69
C ASP A 83 -12.67 -16.23 -5.55
N GLY A 84 -13.16 -15.27 -6.34
CA GLY A 84 -14.58 -14.90 -6.35
C GLY A 84 -15.08 -14.13 -5.13
N LYS A 85 -14.20 -13.73 -4.19
CA LYS A 85 -14.56 -12.86 -3.07
C LYS A 85 -14.41 -11.37 -3.43
N ARG A 86 -15.32 -10.55 -2.91
CA ARG A 86 -15.12 -9.11 -2.73
C ARG A 86 -14.29 -8.89 -1.47
N ILE A 87 -13.22 -8.13 -1.57
CA ILE A 87 -12.24 -7.91 -0.51
C ILE A 87 -12.26 -6.43 -0.16
N VAL A 88 -12.58 -6.08 1.08
CA VAL A 88 -12.49 -4.70 1.58
C VAL A 88 -11.39 -4.60 2.61
N LEU A 89 -10.38 -3.80 2.29
CA LEU A 89 -9.21 -3.59 3.12
C LEU A 89 -9.36 -2.31 3.95
N TYR A 90 -8.95 -2.35 5.21
CA TYR A 90 -8.73 -1.15 6.01
C TYR A 90 -7.47 -1.28 6.85
N ASP A 91 -7.04 -0.19 7.47
CA ASP A 91 -5.97 -0.21 8.46
C ASP A 91 -6.16 0.85 9.56
N ALA A 92 -5.39 0.73 10.63
CA ALA A 92 -5.17 1.72 11.70
C ALA A 92 -3.74 2.27 11.68
N SER A 93 -3.05 2.13 10.55
CA SER A 93 -1.64 2.44 10.38
C SER A 93 -1.45 3.93 10.05
N PRO A 94 -0.45 4.61 10.64
CA PRO A 94 -0.10 5.96 10.21
C PRO A 94 0.37 6.02 8.75
N TRP A 95 0.73 4.88 8.15
CA TRP A 95 1.23 4.80 6.78
C TRP A 95 0.20 4.32 5.76
N ARG A 96 -1.06 4.13 6.16
CA ARG A 96 -2.17 3.74 5.27
C ARG A 96 -1.90 2.40 4.56
N THR A 97 -1.57 1.39 5.36
CA THR A 97 -1.05 0.09 4.88
C THR A 97 -2.08 -0.78 4.16
N ALA A 98 -3.37 -0.42 4.21
CA ALA A 98 -4.39 -0.99 3.34
C ALA A 98 -4.04 -0.81 1.85
N ALA A 99 -3.38 0.29 1.47
CA ALA A 99 -2.91 0.48 0.10
C ALA A 99 -1.81 -0.53 -0.29
N ARG A 100 -0.93 -0.91 0.64
CA ARG A 100 0.09 -1.95 0.40
C ARG A 100 -0.56 -3.32 0.23
N ALA A 101 -1.53 -3.67 1.08
CA ALA A 101 -2.29 -4.91 0.91
C ALA A 101 -3.05 -4.93 -0.42
N TRP A 102 -3.68 -3.81 -0.80
CA TRP A 102 -4.38 -3.65 -2.08
C TRP A 102 -3.45 -3.93 -3.25
N TRP A 103 -2.28 -3.28 -3.27
CA TRP A 103 -1.31 -3.48 -4.35
C TRP A 103 -0.76 -4.90 -4.37
N LEU A 104 -0.45 -5.49 -3.21
CA LEU A 104 0.01 -6.88 -3.12
C LEU A 104 -1.03 -7.82 -3.72
N ILE A 105 -2.28 -7.79 -3.23
CA ILE A 105 -3.34 -8.70 -3.69
C ILE A 105 -3.62 -8.53 -5.19
N ARG A 106 -3.70 -7.29 -5.69
CA ARG A 106 -3.85 -7.02 -7.14
C ARG A 106 -2.64 -7.44 -7.96
N SER A 107 -1.43 -7.44 -7.40
CA SER A 107 -0.23 -7.92 -8.09
C SER A 107 -0.23 -9.42 -8.32
N TYR A 108 -0.98 -10.18 -7.53
CA TYR A 108 -1.24 -11.61 -7.78
C TYR A 108 -2.61 -11.86 -8.42
N GLY A 109 -3.33 -10.84 -8.86
CA GLY A 109 -4.60 -11.00 -9.57
C GLY A 109 -5.72 -11.66 -8.76
N ILE A 110 -5.71 -11.52 -7.43
CA ILE A 110 -6.67 -12.20 -6.55
C ILE A 110 -7.83 -11.27 -6.21
N GLY A 111 -9.06 -11.69 -6.54
CA GLY A 111 -10.31 -11.08 -6.08
C GLY A 111 -10.61 -9.65 -6.57
N ASP A 112 -11.78 -9.16 -6.18
CA ASP A 112 -12.22 -7.77 -6.40
C ASP A 112 -11.90 -6.94 -5.15
N VAL A 113 -10.86 -6.11 -5.20
CA VAL A 113 -10.24 -5.49 -4.01
C VAL A 113 -10.55 -4.00 -3.93
N ALA A 114 -11.13 -3.58 -2.82
CA ALA A 114 -11.35 -2.18 -2.46
C ALA A 114 -10.70 -1.81 -1.13
N ILE A 115 -10.56 -0.51 -0.91
CA ILE A 115 -10.16 0.09 0.36
C ILE A 115 -11.38 0.76 1.00
N LEU A 116 -11.53 0.62 2.32
CA LEU A 116 -12.52 1.35 3.11
C LEU A 116 -12.06 2.80 3.30
N ASP A 117 -12.82 3.75 2.77
CA ASP A 117 -12.50 5.16 2.87
C ASP A 117 -12.54 5.65 4.32
N GLY A 118 -11.47 6.32 4.77
CA GLY A 118 -11.27 6.74 6.17
C GLY A 118 -10.94 5.60 7.15
N GLY A 119 -10.98 4.33 6.70
CA GLY A 119 -10.58 3.15 7.48
C GLY A 119 -11.33 2.98 8.80
N ILE A 120 -10.69 2.31 9.76
CA ILE A 120 -11.28 2.06 11.09
C ILE A 120 -11.53 3.35 11.89
N ALA A 121 -10.77 4.41 11.62
CA ALA A 121 -10.92 5.68 12.29
C ALA A 121 -12.27 6.31 11.99
N LYS A 122 -12.66 6.38 10.71
CA LYS A 122 -13.98 6.87 10.28
C LYS A 122 -15.10 5.96 10.76
N TRP A 123 -14.94 4.63 10.62
CA TRP A 123 -15.91 3.65 11.13
C TRP A 123 -16.25 3.87 12.61
N ARG A 124 -15.25 4.13 13.45
CA ARG A 124 -15.42 4.45 14.87
C ARG A 124 -16.08 5.81 15.09
N ALA A 125 -15.67 6.82 14.33
CA ALA A 125 -16.21 8.18 14.44
C ALA A 125 -17.71 8.24 14.11
N GLU A 126 -18.18 7.35 13.23
CA GLU A 126 -19.58 7.21 12.85
C GLU A 126 -20.37 6.24 13.75
N HIS A 127 -19.75 5.75 14.83
CA HIS A 127 -20.36 4.87 15.81
C HIS A 127 -20.88 3.55 15.24
N HIS A 128 -20.28 3.05 14.15
CA HIS A 128 -20.58 1.72 13.67
C HIS A 128 -20.11 0.62 14.65
N PRO A 129 -20.74 -0.56 14.67
CA PRO A 129 -20.41 -1.63 15.60
C PRO A 129 -18.96 -2.12 15.48
N LEU A 130 -18.37 -2.53 16.61
CA LEU A 130 -17.08 -3.21 16.65
C LEU A 130 -17.23 -4.62 17.22
N ALA A 131 -16.39 -5.53 16.75
CA ALA A 131 -16.16 -6.84 17.33
C ALA A 131 -14.82 -6.85 18.09
N ILE A 132 -14.66 -7.83 18.99
CA ILE A 132 -13.45 -8.05 19.80
C ILE A 132 -13.00 -9.51 19.70
N GLY A 133 -11.75 -9.78 20.04
CA GLY A 133 -11.14 -11.10 19.98
C GLY A 133 -10.60 -11.45 18.60
N SER A 134 -10.27 -12.72 18.40
CA SER A 134 -9.74 -13.22 17.13
C SER A 134 -10.85 -13.76 16.24
N ALA A 135 -10.71 -13.53 14.93
CA ALA A 135 -11.52 -14.23 13.94
C ALA A 135 -11.00 -15.66 13.72
N THR A 136 -11.92 -16.60 13.51
CA THR A 136 -11.59 -17.95 13.04
C THR A 136 -11.97 -18.04 11.56
N PRO A 137 -11.06 -17.70 10.63
CA PRO A 137 -11.36 -17.73 9.21
C PRO A 137 -11.67 -19.14 8.73
N THR A 138 -12.58 -19.26 7.77
CA THR A 138 -12.77 -20.49 7.01
C THR A 138 -11.87 -20.43 5.79
N PRO A 139 -10.93 -21.38 5.60
CA PRO A 139 -10.03 -21.35 4.46
C PRO A 139 -10.80 -21.38 3.13
N HIS A 140 -10.30 -20.64 2.15
CA HIS A 140 -10.89 -20.53 0.81
C HIS A 140 -9.77 -20.47 -0.23
N PRO A 141 -9.87 -21.15 -1.39
CA PRO A 141 -8.78 -21.14 -2.37
C PRO A 141 -8.43 -19.74 -2.90
N ALA A 142 -7.14 -19.45 -2.99
CA ALA A 142 -6.59 -18.28 -3.67
C ALA A 142 -5.62 -18.73 -4.78
N THR A 143 -5.95 -18.40 -6.03
CA THR A 143 -5.17 -18.80 -7.20
C THR A 143 -4.41 -17.60 -7.77
N PRO A 144 -3.13 -17.41 -7.40
CA PRO A 144 -2.36 -16.24 -7.82
C PRO A 144 -2.01 -16.30 -9.31
N SER A 145 -2.16 -15.17 -9.99
CA SER A 145 -1.62 -14.85 -11.31
C SER A 145 -0.80 -13.57 -11.21
N PHE A 146 0.53 -13.71 -11.08
CA PHE A 146 1.41 -12.57 -10.88
C PHE A 146 1.46 -11.66 -12.12
N ASN A 147 1.30 -10.35 -11.91
CA ASN A 147 1.39 -9.33 -12.95
C ASN A 147 2.69 -8.53 -12.81
N GLU A 148 3.70 -8.92 -13.59
CA GLU A 148 5.02 -8.28 -13.62
C GLU A 148 4.95 -6.79 -13.95
N ALA A 149 3.95 -6.33 -14.70
CA ALA A 149 3.83 -4.92 -15.09
C ALA A 149 3.62 -3.99 -13.88
N ARG A 150 3.14 -4.52 -12.74
CA ARG A 150 2.93 -3.76 -11.49
C ARG A 150 4.18 -3.59 -10.64
N LEU A 151 5.25 -4.30 -10.99
CA LEU A 151 6.50 -4.31 -10.25
C LEU A 151 7.60 -3.69 -11.10
N ARG A 152 8.49 -2.93 -10.46
CA ARG A 152 9.81 -2.60 -11.00
C ARG A 152 10.88 -3.09 -10.06
N ASP A 153 11.95 -3.61 -10.64
CA ASP A 153 13.20 -3.89 -9.92
C ASP A 153 14.21 -2.73 -10.07
N MET A 154 15.32 -2.81 -9.33
CA MET A 154 16.36 -1.77 -9.38
C MET A 154 16.99 -1.63 -10.78
N ALA A 155 17.11 -2.72 -11.54
CA ALA A 155 17.72 -2.69 -12.88
C ALA A 155 16.84 -1.92 -13.87
N GLN A 156 15.52 -2.14 -13.82
CA GLN A 156 14.52 -1.41 -14.61
C GLN A 156 14.49 0.07 -14.23
N VAL A 157 14.50 0.42 -12.93
CA VAL A 157 14.57 1.82 -12.48
C VAL A 157 15.86 2.50 -12.93
N ARG A 158 17.00 1.78 -12.87
CA ARG A 158 18.29 2.28 -13.36
C ARG A 158 18.29 2.53 -14.87
N ALA A 159 17.71 1.63 -15.65
CA ALA A 159 17.54 1.81 -17.09
C ALA A 159 16.61 2.99 -17.40
N ASN A 160 15.57 3.19 -16.57
CA ASN A 160 14.64 4.30 -16.71
C ASN A 160 15.34 5.67 -16.58
N LEU A 161 16.37 5.81 -15.74
CA LEU A 161 17.13 7.07 -15.64
C LEU A 161 17.73 7.53 -16.96
N ALA A 162 18.15 6.60 -17.82
CA ALA A 162 18.71 6.93 -19.13
C ALA A 162 17.63 7.12 -20.19
N SER A 163 16.54 6.34 -20.13
CA SER A 163 15.50 6.35 -21.16
C SER A 163 14.43 7.43 -20.97
N GLY A 164 14.14 7.83 -19.73
CA GLY A 164 13.01 8.70 -19.40
C GLY A 164 11.64 8.14 -19.79
N ALA A 165 11.52 6.81 -19.92
CA ALA A 165 10.30 6.15 -20.41
C ALA A 165 9.14 6.17 -19.40
N GLU A 166 9.46 6.21 -18.09
CA GLU A 166 8.48 6.23 -17.01
C GLU A 166 8.74 7.40 -16.05
N GLN A 167 7.68 8.03 -15.56
CA GLN A 167 7.77 9.08 -14.53
C GLN A 167 7.90 8.44 -13.16
N LEU A 168 8.94 8.83 -12.40
CA LEU A 168 9.20 8.28 -11.07
C LEU A 168 8.69 9.23 -9.98
N ILE A 169 7.79 8.75 -9.12
CA ILE A 169 7.24 9.51 -8.00
C ILE A 169 7.59 8.89 -6.65
N ASP A 170 8.00 9.73 -5.70
CA ASP A 170 8.46 9.30 -4.38
C ASP A 170 7.49 9.76 -3.28
N ALA A 171 6.99 8.80 -2.51
CA ALA A 171 5.98 9.00 -1.47
C ALA A 171 6.54 9.52 -0.13
N ARG A 172 7.86 9.59 0.05
CA ARG A 172 8.49 10.00 1.32
C ARG A 172 8.20 11.47 1.66
N SER A 173 8.52 11.84 2.90
CA SER A 173 8.46 13.25 3.32
C SER A 173 9.41 14.11 2.47
N PRO A 174 9.14 15.41 2.29
CA PRO A 174 10.01 16.29 1.53
C PRO A 174 11.43 16.31 2.10
N ALA A 175 11.58 16.34 3.43
CA ALA A 175 12.89 16.36 4.09
C ALA A 175 13.73 15.09 3.82
N ARG A 176 13.11 13.91 3.80
CA ARG A 176 13.81 12.66 3.43
C ARG A 176 14.18 12.62 1.94
N PHE A 177 13.33 13.20 1.09
CA PHE A 177 13.55 13.29 -0.34
C PHE A 177 14.68 14.27 -0.70
N THR A 178 14.71 15.45 -0.10
CA THR A 178 15.76 16.45 -0.32
C THR A 178 17.09 16.03 0.32
N GLY A 179 17.04 15.15 1.31
CA GLY A 179 18.20 14.70 2.07
C GLY A 179 18.51 15.55 3.30
N ASP A 180 17.60 16.44 3.68
CA ASP A 180 17.68 17.23 4.91
C ASP A 180 17.44 16.38 6.17
N GLU A 181 16.72 15.27 6.01
CA GLU A 181 16.51 14.24 7.03
C GLU A 181 17.19 12.93 6.60
N GLY A 182 17.92 12.29 7.51
CA GLY A 182 18.53 10.99 7.27
C GLY A 182 17.49 9.87 7.10
N ASP A 183 17.87 8.78 6.43
CA ASP A 183 16.98 7.62 6.32
C ASP A 183 16.93 6.85 7.67
N PRO A 184 15.73 6.49 8.17
CA PRO A 184 15.58 5.78 9.45
C PRO A 184 16.25 4.41 9.48
N HIS A 185 16.60 3.85 8.33
CA HIS A 185 17.23 2.54 8.22
C HIS A 185 18.66 2.63 7.65
N GLY A 186 19.28 3.81 7.69
CA GLY A 186 20.70 4.01 7.39
C GLY A 186 21.06 4.04 5.90
N ALA A 187 20.09 4.20 5.00
CA ALA A 187 20.38 4.51 3.60
C ALA A 187 20.96 5.94 3.47
N ALA A 188 21.65 6.21 2.36
CA ALA A 188 22.12 7.56 2.07
C ALA A 188 20.94 8.56 2.02
N PRO A 189 21.15 9.85 2.38
CA PRO A 189 20.13 10.88 2.23
C PRO A 189 19.84 11.17 0.75
N GLY A 190 18.64 11.68 0.46
CA GLY A 190 18.26 12.15 -0.88
C GLY A 190 17.24 11.27 -1.59
N HIS A 191 17.26 11.35 -2.93
CA HIS A 191 16.29 10.72 -3.82
C HIS A 191 16.93 10.16 -5.11
N ILE A 192 16.12 9.43 -5.87
CA ILE A 192 16.50 8.88 -7.17
C ILE A 192 16.51 10.03 -8.19
N PRO A 193 17.60 10.29 -8.93
CA PRO A 193 17.66 11.41 -9.87
C PRO A 193 16.49 11.43 -10.85
N GLY A 194 15.88 12.60 -11.06
CA GLY A 194 14.73 12.77 -11.95
C GLY A 194 13.39 12.31 -11.38
N SER A 195 13.35 11.78 -10.15
CA SER A 195 12.08 11.54 -9.45
C SER A 195 11.47 12.84 -8.95
N ARG A 196 10.14 12.82 -8.72
CA ARG A 196 9.37 13.93 -8.13
C ARG A 196 8.82 13.52 -6.78
N ASN A 197 8.79 14.43 -5.81
CA ASN A 197 8.21 14.14 -4.51
C ASN A 197 6.71 14.42 -4.46
N ILE A 198 5.92 13.40 -4.17
CA ILE A 198 4.50 13.52 -3.85
C ILE A 198 4.30 12.83 -2.51
N THR A 199 4.42 13.56 -1.41
CA THR A 199 4.25 12.96 -0.08
C THR A 199 2.86 12.36 0.08
N TYR A 200 2.77 11.08 0.43
CA TYR A 200 1.51 10.31 0.44
C TYR A 200 0.38 10.96 1.24
N GLY A 201 0.70 11.68 2.32
CA GLY A 201 -0.28 12.39 3.16
C GLY A 201 -1.08 13.45 2.41
N ARG A 202 -0.57 13.98 1.29
CA ARG A 202 -1.27 14.94 0.44
C ARG A 202 -2.51 14.36 -0.24
N LEU A 203 -2.63 13.04 -0.35
CA LEU A 203 -3.75 12.38 -1.02
C LEU A 203 -5.00 12.24 -0.15
N PHE A 204 -4.94 12.69 1.11
CA PHE A 204 -6.04 12.58 2.07
C PHE A 204 -6.60 13.95 2.43
N THR A 205 -7.89 13.96 2.77
CA THR A 205 -8.58 15.07 3.41
C THR A 205 -8.23 15.14 4.90
N ALA A 206 -8.63 16.22 5.57
CA ALA A 206 -8.31 16.44 6.99
C ALA A 206 -8.94 15.41 7.95
N ASP A 207 -10.10 14.85 7.59
CA ASP A 207 -10.77 13.76 8.32
C ASP A 207 -10.21 12.36 7.98
N GLY A 208 -9.20 12.29 7.10
CA GLY A 208 -8.49 11.06 6.79
C GLY A 208 -9.10 10.22 5.68
N THR A 209 -10.17 10.68 5.02
CA THR A 209 -10.67 10.08 3.77
C THR A 209 -9.77 10.42 2.60
N TRP A 210 -9.87 9.68 1.50
CA TRP A 210 -9.15 10.00 0.27
C TRP A 210 -9.72 11.26 -0.37
N LYS A 211 -8.86 12.09 -0.94
CA LYS A 211 -9.29 13.06 -1.95
C LYS A 211 -9.81 12.31 -3.17
N GLN A 212 -10.79 12.89 -3.86
CA GLN A 212 -11.41 12.34 -5.07
C GLN A 212 -11.57 13.41 -6.15
N GLY A 213 -11.73 12.98 -7.40
CA GLY A 213 -11.95 13.89 -8.55
C GLY A 213 -10.84 14.94 -8.69
N ASP A 214 -11.24 16.19 -8.95
CA ASP A 214 -10.31 17.31 -9.15
C ASP A 214 -9.37 17.55 -7.95
N ALA A 215 -9.87 17.31 -6.72
CA ALA A 215 -9.09 17.47 -5.51
C ALA A 215 -7.95 16.44 -5.41
N LEU A 216 -8.11 15.25 -6.00
CA LEU A 216 -7.04 14.27 -6.11
C LEU A 216 -6.15 14.57 -7.32
N ALA A 217 -6.75 14.93 -8.46
CA ALA A 217 -6.04 15.20 -9.70
C ALA A 217 -4.99 16.32 -9.55
N VAL A 218 -5.29 17.36 -8.76
CA VAL A 218 -4.34 18.47 -8.52
C VAL A 218 -3.05 18.02 -7.84
N GLU A 219 -3.07 16.94 -7.05
CA GLU A 219 -1.86 16.42 -6.38
C GLU A 219 -0.88 15.77 -7.37
N PHE A 220 -1.35 15.44 -8.58
CA PHE A 220 -0.56 14.85 -9.66
C PHE A 220 -0.45 15.76 -10.89
N ALA A 221 -0.78 17.05 -10.76
CA ALA A 221 -0.88 17.98 -11.90
C ALA A 221 0.42 18.15 -12.71
N ASP A 222 1.57 17.91 -12.09
CA ASP A 222 2.88 17.99 -12.75
C ASP A 222 3.25 16.70 -13.51
N LEU A 223 2.41 15.67 -13.47
CA LEU A 223 2.60 14.41 -14.18
C LEU A 223 1.77 14.36 -15.45
N ASP A 224 2.30 13.68 -16.48
CA ASP A 224 1.48 13.18 -17.57
C ASP A 224 0.82 11.86 -17.11
N LEU A 225 -0.46 11.90 -16.73
CA LEU A 225 -1.18 10.73 -16.24
C LEU A 225 -1.42 9.66 -17.33
N ASP A 226 -1.21 9.98 -18.61
CA ASP A 226 -1.33 9.02 -19.71
C ASP A 226 0.02 8.35 -20.05
N ALA A 227 1.13 8.86 -19.51
CA ALA A 227 2.44 8.23 -19.60
C ALA A 227 2.67 7.23 -18.44
N PRO A 228 3.56 6.23 -18.61
CA PRO A 228 3.87 5.27 -17.55
C PRO A 228 4.39 5.94 -16.28
N ILE A 229 3.93 5.45 -15.12
CA ILE A 229 4.32 5.95 -13.79
C ILE A 229 4.86 4.80 -12.95
N VAL A 230 5.96 5.07 -12.24
CA VAL A 230 6.53 4.21 -11.21
C VAL A 230 6.50 4.95 -9.88
N ALA A 231 5.92 4.35 -8.85
CA ALA A 231 5.96 4.84 -7.50
C ALA A 231 7.08 4.19 -6.69
N THR A 232 7.71 4.96 -5.81
CA THR A 232 8.72 4.51 -4.86
C THR A 232 8.50 5.18 -3.50
N CYS A 233 9.13 4.65 -2.45
CA CYS A 233 9.20 5.33 -1.17
C CYS A 233 10.43 4.87 -0.37
N GLY A 234 10.30 4.66 0.94
CA GLY A 234 11.35 4.05 1.77
C GLY A 234 11.51 2.55 1.57
N SER A 235 10.40 1.79 1.49
CA SER A 235 10.38 0.32 1.56
C SER A 235 9.17 -0.30 0.86
N GLY A 236 8.67 0.31 -0.21
CA GLY A 236 7.54 -0.22 -0.99
C GLY A 236 6.14 -0.09 -0.35
N VAL A 237 6.03 0.38 0.90
CA VAL A 237 4.74 0.50 1.62
C VAL A 237 3.96 1.73 1.17
N THR A 238 4.43 2.94 1.52
CA THR A 238 3.71 4.19 1.17
C THR A 238 3.72 4.51 -0.33
N ALA A 239 4.57 3.86 -1.12
CA ALA A 239 4.50 3.93 -2.59
C ALA A 239 3.14 3.44 -3.11
N ALA A 240 2.54 2.45 -2.42
CA ALA A 240 1.25 1.90 -2.79
C ALA A 240 0.10 2.90 -2.58
N VAL A 241 0.28 3.89 -1.70
CA VAL A 241 -0.68 4.98 -1.52
C VAL A 241 -0.72 5.86 -2.78
N LEU A 242 0.44 6.16 -3.37
CA LEU A 242 0.49 6.89 -4.64
C LEU A 242 -0.08 6.06 -5.79
N ALA A 243 0.27 4.77 -5.87
CA ALA A 243 -0.28 3.88 -6.89
C ALA A 243 -1.80 3.77 -6.81
N PHE A 244 -2.37 3.72 -5.60
CA PHE A 244 -3.82 3.74 -5.40
C PHE A 244 -4.44 5.09 -5.77
N GLY A 245 -3.79 6.22 -5.44
CA GLY A 245 -4.24 7.55 -5.86
C GLY A 245 -4.32 7.68 -7.39
N VAL A 246 -3.30 7.22 -8.11
CA VAL A 246 -3.31 7.15 -9.58
C VAL A 246 -4.42 6.23 -10.09
N HIS A 247 -4.68 5.12 -9.38
CA HIS A 247 -5.78 4.21 -9.69
C HIS A 247 -7.18 4.84 -9.55
N LEU A 248 -7.40 5.67 -8.52
CA LEU A 248 -8.65 6.41 -8.37
C LEU A 248 -8.89 7.43 -9.50
N LEU A 249 -7.83 7.85 -10.21
CA LEU A 249 -7.91 8.68 -11.41
C LEU A 249 -8.04 7.85 -12.70
N GLY A 250 -8.25 6.53 -12.59
CA GLY A 250 -8.45 5.64 -13.73
C GLY A 250 -7.17 5.33 -14.51
N ARG A 251 -6.01 5.36 -13.85
CA ARG A 251 -4.70 5.02 -14.41
C ARG A 251 -4.03 3.95 -13.56
N GLU A 252 -2.84 3.48 -13.95
CA GLU A 252 -2.11 2.48 -13.17
C GLU A 252 -0.65 2.94 -13.01
N ALA A 253 -0.07 2.64 -11.84
CA ALA A 253 1.34 2.87 -11.58
C ALA A 253 1.99 1.58 -11.10
N ALA A 254 3.19 1.29 -11.60
CA ALA A 254 4.03 0.22 -11.05
C ALA A 254 4.67 0.69 -9.74
N ILE A 255 5.13 -0.25 -8.91
CA ILE A 255 5.90 0.07 -7.70
C ILE A 255 7.31 -0.49 -7.84
N TYR A 256 8.30 0.35 -7.57
CA TYR A 256 9.65 -0.10 -7.27
C TYR A 256 9.73 -0.60 -5.83
N ASP A 257 9.67 -1.92 -5.67
CA ASP A 257 9.41 -2.56 -4.37
C ASP A 257 10.60 -2.43 -3.39
N GLY A 258 11.82 -2.60 -3.89
CA GLY A 258 13.04 -2.38 -3.10
C GLY A 258 13.20 -0.93 -2.64
N SER A 259 12.62 0.02 -3.39
CA SER A 259 12.46 1.42 -3.00
C SER A 259 13.80 2.06 -2.56
N TRP A 260 13.77 3.11 -1.73
CA TRP A 260 14.98 3.75 -1.21
C TRP A 260 15.83 2.83 -0.32
N SER A 261 15.23 1.83 0.33
CA SER A 261 15.96 0.84 1.12
C SER A 261 16.97 0.05 0.30
N GLU A 262 16.62 -0.29 -0.93
CA GLU A 262 17.55 -0.90 -1.89
C GLU A 262 18.44 0.17 -2.52
N TRP A 263 17.82 1.17 -3.14
CA TRP A 263 18.52 2.16 -3.95
C TRP A 263 19.52 2.99 -3.15
N GLY A 264 19.10 3.54 -2.01
CA GLY A 264 19.90 4.41 -1.18
C GLY A 264 21.07 3.72 -0.48
N ARG A 265 21.04 2.38 -0.36
CA ARG A 265 22.11 1.58 0.24
C ARG A 265 23.13 1.07 -0.78
N ASP A 266 22.72 0.82 -2.01
CA ASP A 266 23.65 0.38 -3.05
C ASP A 266 24.61 1.53 -3.44
N PRO A 267 25.94 1.42 -3.22
CA PRO A 267 26.88 2.49 -3.57
C PRO A 267 26.98 2.75 -5.07
N SER A 268 26.54 1.82 -5.93
CA SER A 268 26.58 1.94 -7.38
C SER A 268 25.42 2.75 -7.98
N THR A 269 24.38 3.06 -7.20
CA THR A 269 23.24 3.84 -7.68
C THR A 269 23.51 5.35 -7.57
N PRO A 270 23.12 6.16 -8.57
CA PRO A 270 23.22 7.61 -8.46
C PRO A 270 22.15 8.13 -7.49
N LYS A 271 22.50 9.17 -6.72
CA LYS A 271 21.64 9.78 -5.69
C LYS A 271 21.68 11.29 -5.88
N ALA A 272 20.53 11.93 -5.79
CA ALA A 272 20.39 13.38 -5.85
C ALA A 272 19.90 13.93 -4.50
N THR A 273 20.17 15.20 -4.22
CA THR A 273 19.71 15.94 -3.04
C THR A 273 19.14 17.29 -3.46
N GLY A 274 18.44 17.96 -2.56
CA GLY A 274 17.73 19.21 -2.84
C GLY A 274 16.35 18.99 -3.48
N THR A 275 15.70 20.08 -3.85
CA THR A 275 14.36 20.10 -4.44
C THR A 275 14.35 19.60 -5.87
N ALA A 276 13.32 18.84 -6.26
CA ALA A 276 13.08 18.36 -7.63
C ALA A 276 11.58 18.40 -7.95
#